data_AF-A0A1H2KYA8-F1
#
_entry.id   AF-A0A1H2KYA8-F1
#
_cell.length_a   1.000
_cell.length_b   1.000
_cell.length_c   1.000
_cell.angle_alpha   90.00
_cell.angle_beta   90.00
_cell.angle_gamma   90.00
#
_symmetry.space_group_name_H-M   'P 1'
#
loop_
_entity.id
_entity.type
_entity.pdbx_description
1 polymer ?
#
loop_
_entity_poly.entity_id
_entity_poly.type
_entity_poly.pdbx_seq_one_letter_code
_entity_poly.pdbx_strand_id
1 'polypeptide(L)'
;MRADRLVSLVLLLRQHGRLSATALARELEVSTRTVLRDIEALSAAGVPVYAERGRHGGFALLPGFQTELTGLNHDEALALLVAGSRRGAQVFGLGSALASAMLKVVDALPEGHRATAAGAAQRLLIDPETDLLSRRLVADEVPDAIVAEVRRAVFAGHKLRIHYAASGQPPQWRTVDPIGLVTVRDHGYLLATRSGEDRTYRLSRVVAAEALAEPAQRPDRVDLDRAWQDRSTRFRTGGDLVTVLVRVDPARRAQLVGTALAVHAEDTDADGWLRLEVTFQDRRHAEWALWQLATNAEALEPQWLRTALRDRAAATATRYDVRRDQQHTVTDEQIRELAATAKPYSLAVLRWGPERYRDGAEATELEHQRRMVSLRADGVIAVLCPIASDTLAGVAVMTVPAEQAKDIMDADPCVRAGMIVCEIYQCHGFPGDAIPA
;
A
#
# COMPACT_ATOMS: atom_id res chain seq x y z
N MET A 1 -21.88 -5.69 -28.62
CA MET A 1 -23.08 -6.00 -29.44
C MET A 1 -24.18 -4.92 -29.33
N ARG A 2 -24.69 -4.53 -28.15
CA ARG A 2 -25.73 -3.48 -28.05
C ARG A 2 -25.15 -2.04 -28.03
N ALA A 3 -24.10 -1.78 -27.25
CA ALA A 3 -23.51 -0.46 -27.12
C ALA A 3 -22.86 0.04 -28.42
N ASP A 4 -22.05 -0.81 -29.08
CA ASP A 4 -21.39 -0.48 -30.36
C ASP A 4 -22.38 -0.07 -31.44
N ARG A 5 -23.52 -0.77 -31.51
CA ARG A 5 -24.57 -0.50 -32.50
C ARG A 5 -25.31 0.82 -32.23
N LEU A 6 -25.53 1.17 -30.96
CA LEU A 6 -26.12 2.46 -30.57
C LEU A 6 -25.19 3.62 -30.95
N VAL A 7 -23.88 3.44 -30.75
CA VAL A 7 -22.87 4.42 -31.17
C VAL A 7 -22.86 4.58 -32.70
N SER A 8 -22.83 3.49 -33.45
CA SER A 8 -22.88 3.52 -34.92
C SER A 8 -24.15 4.17 -35.45
N LEU A 9 -25.31 3.91 -34.81
CA LEU A 9 -26.60 4.52 -35.18
C LEU A 9 -26.55 6.05 -35.03
N VAL A 10 -26.01 6.56 -33.91
CA VAL A 10 -25.84 8.00 -33.68
C VAL A 10 -24.91 8.62 -34.74
N LEU A 11 -23.79 7.96 -35.06
CA LEU A 11 -22.85 8.45 -36.08
C LEU A 11 -23.48 8.52 -37.48
N LEU A 12 -24.25 7.50 -37.88
CA LEU A 12 -24.98 7.50 -39.15
C LEU A 12 -25.99 8.64 -39.25
N LEU A 13 -26.71 8.91 -38.16
CA LEU A 13 -27.65 10.04 -38.11
C LEU A 13 -26.93 11.39 -38.15
N ARG A 14 -25.72 11.53 -37.59
CA ARG A 14 -24.93 12.76 -37.72
C ARG A 14 -24.41 12.98 -39.14
N GLN A 15 -23.86 11.93 -39.75
CA GLN A 15 -23.24 12.02 -41.08
C GLN A 15 -24.27 12.33 -42.17
N HIS A 16 -25.42 11.66 -42.12
CA HIS A 16 -26.44 11.77 -43.16
C HIS A 16 -27.58 12.72 -42.80
N GLY A 17 -27.61 13.23 -41.57
CA GLY A 17 -28.63 14.12 -41.03
C GLY A 17 -29.95 13.41 -40.73
N ARG A 18 -30.53 12.74 -41.74
CA ARG A 18 -31.82 12.05 -41.64
C ARG A 18 -31.82 10.75 -42.44
N LEU A 19 -32.17 9.64 -41.79
CA LEU A 19 -32.25 8.32 -42.42
C LEU A 19 -33.53 7.57 -42.02
N SER A 20 -34.09 6.79 -42.94
CA SER A 20 -35.24 5.93 -42.64
C SER A 20 -34.84 4.70 -41.82
N ALA A 21 -35.80 4.09 -41.11
CA ALA A 21 -35.57 2.82 -40.40
C ALA A 21 -34.95 1.75 -41.31
N THR A 22 -35.40 1.67 -42.57
CA THR A 22 -34.94 0.69 -43.55
C THR A 22 -33.51 0.96 -44.01
N ALA A 23 -33.12 2.24 -44.15
CA ALA A 23 -31.75 2.61 -44.47
C ALA A 23 -30.80 2.29 -43.31
N LEU A 24 -31.17 2.68 -42.09
CA LEU A 24 -30.41 2.37 -40.88
C LEU A 24 -30.27 0.86 -40.64
N ALA A 25 -31.34 0.10 -40.91
CA ALA A 25 -31.35 -1.36 -40.80
C ALA A 25 -30.36 -2.01 -41.76
N ARG A 26 -30.24 -1.48 -42.98
CA ARG A 26 -29.31 -1.96 -43.99
C ARG A 26 -27.86 -1.65 -43.63
N GLU A 27 -27.57 -0.41 -43.23
CA GLU A 27 -26.22 0.02 -42.86
C GLU A 27 -25.71 -0.66 -41.58
N LEU A 28 -26.61 -0.97 -40.64
CA LEU A 28 -26.26 -1.65 -39.39
C LEU A 28 -26.42 -3.17 -39.48
N GLU A 29 -26.78 -3.71 -40.65
CA GLU A 29 -27.02 -5.14 -40.91
C GLU A 29 -27.99 -5.80 -39.91
N VAL A 30 -29.07 -5.10 -39.54
CA VAL A 30 -30.08 -5.57 -38.59
C VAL A 30 -31.51 -5.40 -39.12
N SER A 31 -32.49 -5.97 -38.43
CA SER A 31 -33.90 -5.74 -38.75
C SER A 31 -34.35 -4.31 -38.43
N THR A 32 -35.35 -3.81 -39.16
CA THR A 32 -36.00 -2.52 -38.85
C THR A 32 -36.59 -2.47 -37.44
N ARG A 33 -37.11 -3.60 -36.93
CA ARG A 33 -37.58 -3.73 -35.54
C ARG A 33 -36.45 -3.49 -34.53
N THR A 34 -35.24 -3.95 -34.82
CA THR A 34 -34.05 -3.73 -33.97
C THR A 34 -33.67 -2.25 -33.95
N VAL A 35 -33.67 -1.60 -35.11
CA VAL A 35 -33.41 -0.15 -35.22
C VAL A 35 -34.40 0.66 -34.39
N LEU A 36 -35.70 0.36 -34.48
CA LEU A 36 -36.72 1.06 -33.70
C LEU A 36 -36.50 0.89 -32.19
N ARG A 37 -36.15 -0.32 -31.75
CA ARG A 37 -35.84 -0.61 -30.34
C ARG A 37 -34.57 0.11 -29.86
N ASP A 38 -33.57 0.26 -30.72
CA ASP A 38 -32.33 0.96 -30.41
C ASP A 38 -32.54 2.48 -30.37
N ILE A 39 -33.44 3.02 -31.20
CA ILE A 39 -33.85 4.43 -31.15
C ILE A 39 -34.60 4.74 -29.84
N GLU A 40 -35.51 3.87 -29.41
CA GLU A 40 -36.15 4.00 -28.08
C GLU A 40 -35.10 3.96 -26.95
N ALA A 41 -34.10 3.08 -27.05
CA ALA A 41 -33.02 3.01 -26.06
C ALA A 41 -32.15 4.28 -26.03
N LEU A 42 -31.86 4.88 -27.20
CA LEU A 42 -31.16 6.16 -27.29
C LEU A 42 -31.97 7.30 -26.67
N SER A 43 -33.27 7.36 -26.96
CA SER A 43 -34.16 8.35 -26.37
C SER A 43 -34.24 8.22 -24.85
N ALA A 44 -34.37 6.99 -24.34
CA ALA A 44 -34.35 6.71 -22.90
C ALA A 44 -33.00 7.07 -22.23
N ALA A 45 -31.89 7.03 -22.99
CA ALA A 45 -30.57 7.44 -22.54
C ALA A 45 -30.29 8.95 -22.69
N GLY A 46 -31.31 9.76 -23.01
CA GLY A 46 -31.19 11.22 -23.10
C GLY A 46 -30.68 11.74 -24.45
N VAL A 47 -30.55 10.89 -25.47
CA VAL A 47 -30.18 11.32 -26.83
C VAL A 47 -31.45 11.79 -27.57
N PRO A 48 -31.55 13.06 -28.00
CA PRO A 48 -32.75 13.64 -28.58
C PRO A 48 -32.89 13.26 -30.07
N VAL A 49 -33.28 12.01 -30.31
CA VAL A 49 -33.68 11.51 -31.63
C VAL A 49 -35.17 11.79 -31.83
N TYR A 50 -35.54 12.37 -32.97
CA TYR A 50 -36.93 12.57 -33.34
C TYR A 50 -37.26 11.85 -34.65
N ALA A 51 -38.54 11.52 -34.82
CA ALA A 51 -39.06 10.86 -36.01
C ALA A 51 -39.93 11.85 -36.80
N GLU A 52 -39.64 12.01 -38.08
CA GLU A 52 -40.44 12.81 -39.00
C GLU A 52 -41.23 11.89 -39.92
N ARG A 53 -42.56 12.08 -40.00
CA ARG A 53 -43.45 11.23 -40.81
C ARG A 53 -43.56 11.77 -42.23
N GLY A 54 -43.59 10.88 -43.23
CA GLY A 54 -43.84 11.22 -44.64
C GLY A 54 -43.09 10.32 -45.62
N ARG A 55 -43.27 10.54 -46.93
CA ARG A 55 -42.61 9.77 -48.01
C ARG A 55 -41.08 9.86 -48.01
N HIS A 56 -40.53 10.91 -47.40
CA HIS A 56 -39.10 11.12 -47.14
C HIS A 56 -38.81 11.21 -45.64
N GLY A 57 -39.71 10.66 -44.82
CA GLY A 57 -39.60 10.63 -43.37
C GLY A 57 -38.48 9.72 -42.89
N GLY A 58 -38.05 9.94 -41.66
CA GLY A 58 -36.94 9.21 -41.07
C GLY A 58 -36.62 9.70 -39.67
N PHE A 59 -35.57 9.15 -39.11
CA PHE A 59 -35.01 9.56 -37.83
C PHE A 59 -33.91 10.56 -38.07
N ALA A 60 -33.86 11.57 -37.21
CA ALA A 60 -32.82 12.58 -37.19
C ALA A 60 -32.52 12.97 -35.75
N LEU A 61 -31.32 13.48 -35.52
CA LEU A 61 -30.96 14.11 -34.25
C LEU A 61 -31.47 15.54 -34.25
N LEU A 62 -31.98 16.01 -33.11
CA LEU A 62 -32.46 17.39 -32.97
C LEU A 62 -31.41 18.38 -33.51
N PRO A 63 -31.77 19.35 -34.38
CA PRO A 63 -30.80 20.31 -34.93
C PRO A 63 -30.09 21.05 -33.81
N GLY A 64 -28.75 21.08 -33.85
CA GLY A 64 -27.93 21.65 -32.78
C GLY A 64 -27.56 20.67 -31.66
N PHE A 65 -28.01 19.42 -31.70
CA PHE A 65 -27.49 18.36 -30.84
C PHE A 65 -26.05 18.03 -31.23
N GLN A 66 -25.12 18.75 -30.61
CA GLN A 66 -23.73 18.36 -30.56
C GLN A 66 -23.61 17.28 -29.47
N THR A 67 -22.99 16.14 -29.78
CA THR A 67 -22.45 15.25 -28.75
C THR A 67 -21.27 15.95 -28.07
N GLU A 68 -21.52 17.09 -27.44
CA GLU A 68 -20.67 17.60 -26.39
C GLU A 68 -20.74 16.57 -25.27
N LEU A 69 -19.58 16.29 -24.66
CA LEU A 69 -19.38 15.36 -23.53
C LEU A 69 -20.16 15.82 -22.28
N THR A 70 -21.48 15.93 -22.37
CA THR A 70 -22.39 16.57 -21.42
C THR A 70 -22.90 15.61 -20.34
N GLY A 71 -22.33 14.42 -20.24
CA GLY A 71 -22.55 13.54 -19.09
C GLY A 71 -21.76 13.97 -17.85
N LEU A 72 -20.77 14.86 -17.99
CA LEU A 72 -19.89 15.27 -16.91
C LEU A 72 -20.55 16.37 -16.07
N ASN A 73 -20.83 16.07 -14.81
CA ASN A 73 -21.22 17.07 -13.84
C ASN A 73 -20.01 17.94 -13.42
N HIS A 74 -20.26 19.01 -12.66
CA HIS A 74 -19.23 19.95 -12.24
C HIS A 74 -18.06 19.29 -11.50
N ASP A 75 -18.36 18.30 -10.63
CA ASP A 75 -17.36 17.59 -9.85
C ASP A 75 -16.52 16.63 -10.72
N GLU A 76 -17.13 16.03 -11.74
CA GLU A 76 -16.43 15.14 -12.69
C GLU A 76 -15.52 15.93 -13.64
N ALA A 77 -15.97 17.09 -14.13
CA ALA A 77 -15.13 18.00 -14.91
C ALA A 77 -13.93 18.51 -14.09
N LEU A 78 -14.15 18.81 -12.81
CA LEU A 78 -13.10 19.20 -11.88
C LEU A 78 -12.11 18.05 -11.63
N ALA A 79 -12.61 16.82 -11.44
CA ALA A 79 -11.77 15.64 -11.26
C ALA A 79 -10.88 15.36 -12.49
N LEU A 80 -11.42 15.53 -13.70
CA LEU A 80 -10.67 15.37 -14.95
C LEU A 80 -9.63 16.48 -15.15
N LEU A 81 -9.92 17.72 -14.76
CA LEU A 81 -8.95 18.83 -14.77
C LEU A 81 -7.78 18.56 -13.81
N VAL A 82 -8.10 18.08 -12.61
CA VAL A 82 -7.12 17.70 -11.60
C VAL A 82 -6.25 16.53 -12.10
N ALA A 83 -6.87 15.47 -12.62
CA ALA A 83 -6.19 14.30 -13.16
C ALA A 83 -5.37 14.59 -14.43
N GLY A 84 -5.87 15.49 -15.29
CA GLY A 84 -5.22 15.91 -16.53
C GLY A 84 -4.13 16.98 -16.36
N SER A 85 -4.03 17.59 -15.19
CA SER A 85 -2.91 18.46 -14.87
C SER A 85 -1.59 17.67 -14.95
N ARG A 86 -0.49 18.37 -15.30
CA ARG A 86 0.86 17.75 -15.31
C ARG A 86 1.20 17.01 -14.01
N ARG A 87 0.59 17.41 -12.90
CA ARG A 87 0.79 16.82 -11.56
C ARG A 87 -0.14 15.64 -11.28
N GLY A 88 -1.41 15.69 -11.70
CA GLY A 88 -2.31 14.51 -11.66
C GLY A 88 -1.76 13.34 -12.47
N ALA A 89 -1.12 13.64 -13.60
CA ALA A 89 -0.39 12.65 -14.38
C ALA A 89 0.74 11.95 -13.59
N GLN A 90 1.47 12.69 -12.75
CA GLN A 90 2.56 12.16 -11.93
C GLN A 90 2.06 11.40 -10.69
N VAL A 91 1.02 11.90 -10.01
CA VAL A 91 0.44 11.31 -8.79
C VAL A 91 -0.24 9.97 -9.07
N PHE A 92 -0.93 9.84 -10.21
CA PHE A 92 -1.61 8.60 -10.59
C PHE A 92 -0.76 7.66 -11.48
N GLY A 93 0.53 7.98 -11.70
CA GLY A 93 1.41 7.18 -12.58
C GLY A 93 0.95 7.13 -14.04
N LEU A 94 0.19 8.15 -14.46
CA LEU A 94 -0.41 8.23 -15.78
C LEU A 94 0.58 8.90 -16.73
N GLY A 95 1.01 8.16 -17.76
CA GLY A 95 1.95 8.68 -18.77
C GLY A 95 1.44 9.95 -19.47
N SER A 96 2.37 10.66 -20.14
CA SER A 96 2.11 11.92 -20.86
C SER A 96 0.96 11.85 -21.87
N ALA A 97 0.66 10.67 -22.41
CA ALA A 97 -0.44 10.41 -23.33
C ALA A 97 -1.82 10.56 -22.67
N LEU A 98 -1.99 10.12 -21.41
CA LEU A 98 -3.27 10.23 -20.71
C LEU A 98 -3.49 11.65 -20.18
N ALA A 99 -2.43 12.33 -19.72
CA ALA A 99 -2.47 13.76 -19.41
C ALA A 99 -2.91 14.60 -20.62
N SER A 100 -2.36 14.28 -21.80
CA SER A 100 -2.75 14.92 -23.06
C SER A 100 -4.18 14.59 -23.47
N ALA A 101 -4.65 13.36 -23.26
CA ALA A 101 -6.04 12.98 -23.52
C ALA A 101 -7.01 13.73 -22.59
N MET A 102 -6.67 13.87 -21.31
CA MET A 102 -7.47 14.64 -20.35
C MET A 102 -7.50 16.14 -20.68
N LEU A 103 -6.36 16.73 -21.09
CA LEU A 103 -6.32 18.11 -21.57
C LEU A 103 -7.19 18.33 -22.82
N LYS A 104 -7.22 17.36 -23.74
CA LYS A 104 -8.11 17.40 -24.92
C LYS A 104 -9.59 17.32 -24.54
N VAL A 105 -9.94 16.57 -23.49
CA VAL A 105 -11.30 16.50 -22.95
C VAL A 105 -11.69 17.84 -22.32
N VAL A 106 -10.76 18.49 -21.62
CA VAL A 106 -10.95 19.82 -21.03
C VAL A 106 -11.11 20.90 -22.11
N ASP A 107 -10.30 20.86 -23.17
CA ASP A 107 -10.38 21.81 -24.29
C ASP A 107 -11.68 21.65 -25.10
N ALA A 108 -12.29 20.46 -25.06
CA ALA A 108 -13.58 20.18 -25.67
C ALA A 108 -14.79 20.63 -24.82
N LEU A 109 -14.59 21.19 -23.62
CA LEU A 109 -15.69 21.72 -22.79
C LEU A 109 -16.18 23.10 -23.28
N PRO A 110 -17.49 23.42 -23.10
CA PRO A 110 -18.03 24.75 -23.41
C PRO A 110 -17.32 25.87 -22.64
N GLU A 111 -17.18 27.06 -23.25
CA GLU A 111 -16.42 28.20 -22.71
C GLU A 111 -16.83 28.58 -21.27
N GLY A 112 -18.13 28.56 -20.97
CA GLY A 112 -18.64 28.83 -19.62
C GLY A 112 -18.20 27.81 -18.57
N HIS A 113 -18.18 26.52 -18.92
CA HIS A 113 -17.71 25.45 -18.04
C HIS A 113 -16.18 25.49 -17.90
N ARG A 114 -15.44 25.83 -18.98
CA ARG A 114 -13.98 26.06 -18.92
C ARG A 114 -13.63 27.20 -17.97
N ALA A 115 -14.34 28.33 -18.02
CA ALA A 115 -14.07 29.47 -17.13
C ALA A 115 -14.35 29.14 -15.65
N THR A 116 -15.49 28.51 -15.35
CA THR A 116 -15.82 28.10 -13.97
C THR A 116 -14.85 27.04 -13.44
N ALA A 117 -14.49 26.06 -14.28
CA ALA A 117 -13.63 24.96 -13.86
C ALA A 117 -12.14 25.39 -13.78
N ALA A 118 -11.68 26.30 -14.65
CA ALA A 118 -10.36 26.94 -14.53
C ALA A 118 -10.27 27.82 -13.28
N GLY A 119 -11.35 28.53 -12.91
CA GLY A 119 -11.45 29.27 -11.66
C GLY A 119 -11.40 28.35 -10.43
N ALA A 120 -12.13 27.23 -10.45
CA ALA A 120 -12.13 26.23 -9.39
C ALA A 120 -10.78 25.50 -9.25
N ALA A 121 -10.15 25.13 -10.37
CA ALA A 121 -8.83 24.51 -10.41
C ALA A 121 -7.74 25.45 -9.88
N GLN A 122 -7.82 26.76 -10.13
CA GLN A 122 -6.95 27.76 -9.50
C GLN A 122 -7.13 27.84 -7.98
N ARG A 123 -8.24 27.35 -7.43
CA ARG A 123 -8.50 27.30 -5.98
C ARG A 123 -8.22 25.94 -5.35
N LEU A 124 -7.62 25.00 -6.09
CA LEU A 124 -7.19 23.70 -5.61
C LEU A 124 -5.70 23.49 -5.88
N LEU A 125 -4.95 23.10 -4.86
CA LEU A 125 -3.58 22.63 -4.98
C LEU A 125 -3.50 21.19 -4.45
N ILE A 126 -2.86 20.28 -5.16
CA ILE A 126 -2.69 18.87 -4.75
C ILE A 126 -1.22 18.49 -4.87
N ASP A 127 -0.67 17.89 -3.80
CA ASP A 127 0.71 17.37 -3.67
C ASP A 127 1.79 18.31 -4.23
N PRO A 128 2.02 19.47 -3.57
CA PRO A 128 3.09 20.38 -3.95
C PRO A 128 4.47 19.70 -3.81
N GLU A 129 5.40 20.00 -4.74
CA GLU A 129 6.76 19.42 -4.79
C GLU A 129 7.54 19.59 -3.48
N THR A 130 7.25 20.65 -2.72
CA THR A 130 7.89 20.95 -1.44
C THR A 130 7.00 20.49 -0.27
N ASP A 131 7.09 19.21 0.08
CA ASP A 131 6.45 18.67 1.28
C ASP A 131 7.33 18.87 2.53
N LEU A 132 7.30 20.09 3.06
CA LEU A 132 7.99 20.46 4.32
C LEU A 132 7.19 20.10 5.58
N LEU A 133 5.98 19.52 5.43
CA LEU A 133 5.08 19.17 6.55
C LEU A 133 4.99 17.66 6.79
N SER A 134 5.87 16.88 6.17
CA SER A 134 5.96 15.41 6.28
C SER A 134 5.85 14.90 7.72
N ARG A 135 4.63 14.48 8.10
CA ARG A 135 4.40 13.46 9.12
C ARG A 135 3.59 12.36 8.46
N ARG A 136 4.06 11.11 8.60
CA ARG A 136 3.19 9.94 8.44
C ARG A 136 2.27 9.93 9.65
N LEU A 137 1.11 10.55 9.54
CA LEU A 137 0.00 10.40 10.46
C LEU A 137 -1.19 9.95 9.63
N VAL A 138 -1.95 9.02 10.20
CA VAL A 138 -3.12 8.34 9.63
C VAL A 138 -4.00 9.32 8.86
N ALA A 139 -4.53 8.90 7.71
CA ALA A 139 -5.50 9.67 6.94
C ALA A 139 -6.59 10.17 7.88
N ASP A 140 -6.80 11.50 7.91
CA ASP A 140 -7.85 12.08 8.74
C ASP A 140 -9.17 11.91 7.98
N GLU A 141 -10.08 11.07 8.47
CA GLU A 141 -11.46 11.02 7.97
C GLU A 141 -12.17 12.32 8.34
N VAL A 142 -12.36 13.20 7.35
CA VAL A 142 -13.19 14.39 7.49
C VAL A 142 -14.58 14.06 6.95
N PRO A 143 -15.67 14.32 7.69
CA PRO A 143 -17.02 14.09 7.18
C PRO A 143 -17.26 14.80 5.85
N ASP A 144 -17.76 14.08 4.84
CA ASP A 144 -17.97 14.57 3.47
C ASP A 144 -18.81 15.86 3.43
N ALA A 145 -19.77 16.01 4.35
CA ALA A 145 -20.62 17.19 4.47
C ALA A 145 -19.81 18.47 4.79
N ILE A 146 -18.78 18.37 5.63
CA ILE A 146 -17.92 19.51 6.00
C ILE A 146 -17.05 19.89 4.80
N VAL A 147 -16.46 18.90 4.13
CA VAL A 147 -15.63 19.14 2.93
C VAL A 147 -16.46 19.78 1.82
N ALA A 148 -17.69 19.30 1.60
CA ALA A 148 -18.60 19.86 0.61
C ALA A 148 -18.96 21.33 0.90
N GLU A 149 -19.23 21.66 2.17
CA GLU A 149 -19.60 23.03 2.57
C GLU A 149 -18.42 24.01 2.43
N VAL A 150 -17.23 23.60 2.87
CA VAL A 150 -16.00 24.39 2.70
C VAL A 150 -15.70 24.61 1.22
N ARG A 151 -15.81 23.55 0.39
CA ARG A 151 -15.59 23.61 -1.05
C ARG A 151 -16.58 24.57 -1.72
N ARG A 152 -17.86 24.51 -1.34
CA ARG A 152 -18.90 25.42 -1.84
C ARG A 152 -18.57 26.87 -1.52
N ALA A 153 -18.18 27.19 -0.28
CA ALA A 153 -17.81 28.55 0.11
C ALA A 153 -16.56 29.06 -0.62
N VAL A 154 -15.54 28.19 -0.81
CA VAL A 154 -14.32 28.51 -1.56
C VAL A 154 -14.64 28.78 -3.04
N PHE A 155 -15.51 28.01 -3.69
CA PHE A 155 -15.82 28.26 -5.10
C PHE A 155 -16.78 29.42 -5.32
N ALA A 156 -17.83 29.52 -4.50
CA ALA A 156 -18.79 30.63 -4.57
C ALA A 156 -18.16 31.98 -4.16
N GLY A 157 -17.10 31.95 -3.37
CA GLY A 157 -16.45 33.17 -2.87
C GLY A 157 -17.20 33.86 -1.78
N HIS A 158 -17.80 33.07 -0.90
CA HIS A 158 -18.45 33.58 0.29
C HIS A 158 -17.61 33.36 1.55
N LYS A 159 -17.85 34.18 2.58
CA LYS A 159 -17.28 34.00 3.91
C LYS A 159 -17.67 32.63 4.46
N LEU A 160 -16.76 32.03 5.20
CA LEU A 160 -16.94 30.72 5.80
C LEU A 160 -16.82 30.83 7.31
N ARG A 161 -17.79 30.27 8.04
CA ARG A 161 -17.73 30.15 9.49
C ARG A 161 -17.36 28.71 9.85
N ILE A 162 -16.25 28.54 10.56
CA ILE A 162 -15.71 27.22 10.95
C ILE A 162 -15.66 27.08 12.47
N HIS A 163 -16.04 25.91 12.98
CA HIS A 163 -15.81 25.50 14.36
C HIS A 163 -14.49 24.73 14.42
N TYR A 164 -13.43 25.39 14.90
CA TYR A 164 -12.07 24.90 14.74
C TYR A 164 -11.42 24.49 16.07
N ALA A 165 -10.95 23.25 16.13
CA ALA A 165 -10.21 22.68 17.25
C ALA A 165 -8.71 22.98 17.11
N ALA A 166 -8.26 24.10 17.69
CA ALA A 166 -6.83 24.42 17.73
C ALA A 166 -6.07 23.50 18.69
N SER A 167 -4.78 23.26 18.43
CA SER A 167 -3.96 22.37 19.26
C SER A 167 -3.95 22.83 20.72
N GLY A 168 -4.43 21.98 21.64
CA GLY A 168 -4.45 22.27 23.07
C GLY A 168 -5.52 23.28 23.51
N GLN A 169 -6.48 23.65 22.65
CA GLN A 169 -7.56 24.57 22.98
C GLN A 169 -8.94 23.96 22.65
N PRO A 170 -9.99 24.33 23.42
CA PRO A 170 -11.34 23.91 23.08
C PRO A 170 -11.76 24.47 21.72
N PRO A 171 -12.62 23.77 20.96
CA PRO A 171 -13.08 24.22 19.65
C PRO A 171 -13.82 25.57 19.71
N GLN A 172 -13.45 26.49 18.82
CA GLN A 172 -14.03 27.85 18.78
C GLN A 172 -14.53 28.20 17.38
N TRP A 173 -15.62 28.95 17.32
CA TRP A 173 -16.17 29.50 16.08
C TRP A 173 -15.30 30.64 15.55
N ARG A 174 -14.97 30.59 14.26
CA ARG A 174 -14.17 31.59 13.56
C ARG A 174 -14.77 31.87 12.19
N THR A 175 -14.95 33.14 11.85
CA THR A 175 -15.31 33.57 10.49
C THR A 175 -14.03 33.87 9.72
N VAL A 176 -13.93 33.32 8.53
CA VAL A 176 -12.75 33.41 7.66
C VAL A 176 -13.16 33.71 6.22
N ASP A 177 -12.25 34.31 5.48
CA ASP A 177 -12.39 34.61 4.06
C ASP A 177 -11.61 33.55 3.26
N PRO A 178 -12.27 32.53 2.68
CA PRO A 178 -11.60 31.41 2.05
C PRO A 178 -10.93 31.80 0.74
N ILE A 179 -9.64 31.48 0.61
CA ILE A 179 -8.81 31.78 -0.57
C ILE A 179 -8.69 30.54 -1.44
N GLY A 180 -8.34 29.39 -0.88
CA GLY A 180 -8.21 28.14 -1.64
C GLY A 180 -7.95 26.92 -0.76
N LEU A 181 -8.05 25.74 -1.37
CA LEU A 181 -7.84 24.45 -0.73
C LEU A 181 -6.52 23.85 -1.22
N VAL A 182 -5.76 23.28 -0.30
CA VAL A 182 -4.49 22.62 -0.56
C VAL A 182 -4.53 21.21 0.03
N THR A 183 -4.29 20.19 -0.77
CA THR A 183 -4.14 18.81 -0.32
C THR A 183 -2.67 18.43 -0.41
N VAL A 184 -2.09 17.95 0.68
CA VAL A 184 -0.71 17.45 0.73
C VAL A 184 -0.74 16.06 1.36
N ARG A 185 -0.36 15.02 0.62
CA ARG A 185 -0.30 13.61 1.03
C ARG A 185 -1.55 13.19 1.82
N ASP A 186 -2.72 13.34 1.18
CA ASP A 186 -4.05 13.02 1.73
C ASP A 186 -4.53 13.94 2.88
N HIS A 187 -3.82 15.02 3.20
CA HIS A 187 -4.28 16.02 4.18
C HIS A 187 -4.77 17.30 3.51
N GLY A 188 -6.02 17.65 3.75
CA GLY A 188 -6.61 18.91 3.29
C GLY A 188 -6.34 20.09 4.22
N TYR A 189 -5.98 21.22 3.64
CA TYR A 189 -5.76 22.51 4.27
C TYR A 189 -6.60 23.58 3.57
N LEU A 190 -7.18 24.48 4.36
CA LEU A 190 -7.86 25.68 3.89
C LEU A 190 -6.94 26.88 4.09
N LEU A 191 -6.56 27.52 2.99
CA LEU A 191 -5.96 28.85 3.00
C LEU A 191 -7.08 29.88 3.09
N ALA A 192 -7.05 30.70 4.13
CA ALA A 192 -8.01 31.79 4.31
C ALA A 192 -7.33 33.03 4.88
N THR A 193 -8.05 34.15 4.90
CA THR A 193 -7.70 35.33 5.71
C THR A 193 -8.68 35.46 6.86
N ARG A 194 -8.21 35.97 8.00
CA ARG A 194 -9.05 36.31 9.15
C ARG A 194 -8.66 37.70 9.61
N SER A 195 -9.59 38.65 9.54
CA SER A 195 -9.34 40.05 9.92
C SER A 195 -8.14 40.66 9.18
N GLY A 196 -7.96 40.30 7.90
CA GLY A 196 -6.83 40.76 7.07
C GLY A 196 -5.53 39.98 7.23
N GLU A 197 -5.43 39.05 8.19
CA GLU A 197 -4.24 38.23 8.37
C GLU A 197 -4.36 36.86 7.68
N ASP A 198 -3.29 36.46 6.99
CA ASP A 198 -3.18 35.14 6.38
C ASP A 198 -3.17 34.04 7.44
N ARG A 199 -4.04 33.04 7.26
CA ARG A 199 -4.15 31.86 8.14
C ARG A 199 -4.35 30.57 7.34
N THR A 200 -3.81 29.49 7.87
CA THR A 200 -3.94 28.14 7.31
C THR A 200 -4.65 27.25 8.33
N TYR A 201 -5.73 26.60 7.91
CA TYR A 201 -6.54 25.73 8.76
C TYR A 201 -6.47 24.30 8.24
N ARG A 202 -6.20 23.32 9.11
CA ARG A 202 -6.24 21.90 8.72
C ARG A 202 -7.69 21.44 8.71
N LEU A 203 -8.17 20.86 7.61
CA LEU A 203 -9.58 20.46 7.46
C LEU A 203 -9.99 19.42 8.50
N SER A 204 -9.09 18.54 8.92
CA SER A 204 -9.35 17.54 9.97
C SER A 204 -9.59 18.10 11.37
N ARG A 205 -9.30 19.38 11.58
CA ARG A 205 -9.59 20.08 12.84
C ARG A 205 -10.86 20.91 12.77
N VAL A 206 -11.58 20.88 11.65
CA VAL A 206 -12.88 21.54 11.49
C VAL A 206 -13.96 20.58 11.94
N VAL A 207 -14.64 20.93 13.03
CA VAL A 207 -15.72 20.14 13.62
C VAL A 207 -17.06 20.44 12.95
N ALA A 208 -17.24 21.68 12.49
CA ALA A 208 -18.42 22.13 11.74
C ALA A 208 -18.04 23.31 10.82
N ALA A 209 -18.76 23.45 9.71
CA ALA A 209 -18.57 24.53 8.75
C ALA A 209 -19.93 25.03 8.24
N GLU A 210 -20.05 26.35 8.09
CA GLU A 210 -21.24 27.03 7.56
C GLU A 210 -20.81 28.08 6.53
N ALA A 211 -21.27 27.95 5.28
CA ALA A 211 -21.09 29.01 4.29
C ALA A 211 -22.04 30.17 4.59
N LEU A 212 -21.51 31.39 4.66
CA LEU A 212 -22.30 32.60 4.82
C LEU A 212 -22.73 33.12 3.43
N ALA A 213 -23.73 34.00 3.38
CA ALA A 213 -24.13 34.65 2.13
C ALA A 213 -23.24 35.84 1.75
N GLU A 214 -22.45 36.33 2.70
CA GLU A 214 -21.57 37.49 2.52
C GLU A 214 -20.37 37.14 1.62
N PRO A 215 -19.97 38.01 0.67
CA PRO A 215 -18.80 37.78 -0.16
C PRO A 215 -17.50 37.81 0.67
N ALA A 216 -16.60 36.90 0.35
CA ALA A 216 -15.28 36.82 0.96
C ALA A 216 -14.36 37.93 0.45
N GLN A 217 -13.58 38.52 1.35
CA GLN A 217 -12.51 39.46 1.01
C GLN A 217 -11.27 38.68 0.57
N ARG A 218 -11.16 38.42 -0.73
CA ARG A 218 -10.08 37.65 -1.34
C ARG A 218 -9.70 38.19 -2.72
N PRO A 219 -8.47 37.95 -3.20
CA PRO A 219 -8.10 38.24 -4.58
C PRO A 219 -8.91 37.39 -5.58
N ASP A 220 -9.24 37.95 -6.74
CA ASP A 220 -9.93 37.24 -7.83
C ASP A 220 -9.04 36.14 -8.43
N ARG A 221 -7.76 36.45 -8.63
CA ARG A 221 -6.72 35.50 -9.08
C ARG A 221 -5.77 35.22 -7.92
N VAL A 222 -5.46 33.94 -7.72
CA VAL A 222 -4.49 33.50 -6.72
C VAL A 222 -3.57 32.45 -7.33
N ASP A 223 -2.27 32.61 -7.12
CA ASP A 223 -1.30 31.55 -7.32
C ASP A 223 -1.21 30.76 -6.01
N LEU A 224 -1.94 29.64 -5.94
CA LEU A 224 -1.96 28.82 -4.72
C LEU A 224 -0.62 28.15 -4.44
N ASP A 225 0.17 27.82 -5.46
CA ASP A 225 1.52 27.27 -5.27
C ASP A 225 2.38 28.29 -4.53
N ARG A 226 2.42 29.54 -5.01
CA ARG A 226 3.17 30.61 -4.37
C ARG A 226 2.60 30.97 -3.00
N ALA A 227 1.28 31.07 -2.86
CA ALA A 227 0.64 31.37 -1.58
C ALA A 227 0.88 30.25 -0.55
N TRP A 228 0.87 28.98 -0.99
CA TRP A 228 1.24 27.84 -0.15
C TRP A 228 2.72 27.89 0.23
N GLN A 229 3.61 28.18 -0.72
CA GLN A 229 5.05 28.34 -0.44
C GLN A 229 5.29 29.46 0.58
N ASP A 230 4.74 30.66 0.34
CA ASP A 230 4.90 31.85 1.18
C ASP A 230 4.30 31.64 2.58
N ARG A 231 3.10 31.07 2.67
CA ARG A 231 2.44 30.80 3.97
C ARG A 231 3.09 29.63 4.68
N SER A 232 3.58 28.64 3.95
CA SER A 232 4.45 27.64 4.55
C SER A 232 5.72 28.33 5.07
N THR A 233 6.29 29.34 4.40
CA THR A 233 7.44 30.15 4.89
C THR A 233 7.13 30.99 6.11
N ARG A 234 5.91 31.51 6.22
CA ARG A 234 5.49 32.25 7.42
C ARG A 234 5.12 31.32 8.58
N PHE A 235 4.53 30.17 8.28
CA PHE A 235 4.35 29.08 9.24
C PHE A 235 5.71 28.54 9.73
N ARG A 236 6.72 28.52 8.85
CA ARG A 236 8.13 28.20 9.16
C ARG A 236 8.74 29.17 10.19
N THR A 237 8.31 30.43 10.27
CA THR A 237 8.95 31.46 11.12
C THR A 237 8.22 31.74 12.43
N GLY A 238 7.00 31.24 12.62
CA GLY A 238 6.18 31.49 13.82
C GLY A 238 6.29 30.44 14.94
N GLY A 239 6.98 29.33 14.71
CA GLY A 239 7.27 28.31 15.72
C GLY A 239 8.74 28.35 16.15
N ASP A 240 9.05 27.72 17.30
CA ASP A 240 10.43 27.55 17.80
C ASP A 240 11.26 26.75 16.78
N LEU A 241 11.85 27.46 15.83
CA LEU A 241 12.80 26.93 14.87
C LEU A 241 13.91 26.23 15.63
N VAL A 242 14.25 25.02 15.19
CA VAL A 242 15.31 24.24 15.80
C VAL A 242 16.45 24.13 14.81
N THR A 243 17.58 24.74 15.15
CA THR A 243 18.85 24.45 14.49
C THR A 243 19.45 23.19 15.06
N VAL A 244 19.89 22.30 14.18
CA VAL A 244 20.43 20.98 14.47
C VAL A 244 21.77 20.85 13.77
N LEU A 245 22.79 20.48 14.52
CA LEU A 245 24.07 20.05 13.96
C LEU A 245 23.98 18.55 13.71
N VAL A 246 24.15 18.11 12.48
CA VAL A 246 23.99 16.71 12.06
C VAL A 246 25.20 16.25 11.27
N ARG A 247 25.63 15.02 11.53
CA ARG A 247 26.62 14.30 10.72
C ARG A 247 25.87 13.37 9.77
N VAL A 248 26.08 13.44 8.47
CA VAL A 248 25.33 12.66 7.47
C VAL A 248 26.26 12.03 6.44
N ASP A 249 25.90 10.86 5.94
CA ASP A 249 26.54 10.25 4.79
C ASP A 249 26.37 11.15 3.54
N PRO A 250 27.44 11.45 2.78
CA PRO A 250 27.37 12.24 1.56
C PRO A 250 26.29 11.78 0.56
N ALA A 251 26.06 10.47 0.45
CA ALA A 251 25.05 9.89 -0.44
C ALA A 251 23.61 10.24 -0.03
N ARG A 252 23.39 10.63 1.23
CA ARG A 252 22.09 10.99 1.80
C ARG A 252 21.93 12.49 2.04
N ARG A 253 22.93 13.32 1.69
CA ARG A 253 22.87 14.79 1.78
C ARG A 253 21.60 15.35 1.14
N ALA A 254 21.33 14.99 -0.11
CA ALA A 254 20.19 15.53 -0.86
C ALA A 254 18.84 15.23 -0.18
N GLN A 255 18.73 14.05 0.46
CA GLN A 255 17.53 13.65 1.20
C GLN A 255 17.33 14.50 2.46
N LEU A 256 18.40 14.76 3.22
CA LEU A 256 18.35 15.61 4.41
C LEU A 256 18.01 17.06 4.04
N VAL A 257 18.73 17.63 3.06
CA VAL A 257 18.54 19.02 2.61
C VAL A 257 17.15 19.23 2.04
N GLY A 258 16.57 18.24 1.34
CA GLY A 258 15.20 18.31 0.83
C GLY A 258 14.12 18.39 1.93
N THR A 259 14.45 18.03 3.17
CA THR A 259 13.53 18.13 4.32
C THR A 259 13.84 19.33 5.23
N ALA A 260 15.06 19.85 5.20
CA ALA A 260 15.47 20.99 6.02
C ALA A 260 14.85 22.31 5.51
N LEU A 261 14.63 23.26 6.42
CA LEU A 261 14.17 24.60 6.06
C LEU A 261 15.29 25.49 5.54
N ALA A 262 16.49 25.31 6.10
CA ALA A 262 17.70 26.02 5.72
C ALA A 262 18.93 25.17 6.07
N VAL A 263 20.00 25.37 5.31
CA VAL A 263 21.35 24.86 5.60
C VAL A 263 22.23 26.07 5.82
N HIS A 264 22.84 26.19 7.01
CA HIS A 264 23.65 27.34 7.38
C HIS A 264 25.14 27.10 7.14
N ALA A 265 25.60 25.88 7.40
CA ALA A 265 26.99 25.48 7.24
C ALA A 265 27.10 24.03 6.75
N GLU A 266 28.15 23.77 5.99
CA GLU A 266 28.49 22.46 5.46
C GLU A 266 30.01 22.28 5.49
N ASP A 267 30.47 21.34 6.31
CA ASP A 267 31.87 20.95 6.43
C ASP A 267 32.02 19.45 6.16
N THR A 268 33.18 19.04 5.65
CA THR A 268 33.52 17.62 5.51
C THR A 268 34.41 17.19 6.67
N ASP A 269 33.99 16.16 7.40
CA ASP A 269 34.75 15.59 8.51
C ASP A 269 35.90 14.71 7.99
N ALA A 270 36.91 14.46 8.83
CA ALA A 270 38.11 13.70 8.45
C ALA A 270 37.79 12.27 7.95
N ASP A 271 36.69 11.68 8.41
CA ASP A 271 36.26 10.34 8.03
C ASP A 271 35.37 10.30 6.77
N GLY A 272 35.23 11.42 6.05
CA GLY A 272 34.44 11.52 4.81
C GLY A 272 32.94 11.72 4.99
N TRP A 273 32.46 11.91 6.23
CA TRP A 273 31.07 12.27 6.52
C TRP A 273 30.87 13.79 6.44
N LEU A 274 29.68 14.24 6.06
CA LEU A 274 29.34 15.66 6.04
C LEU A 274 28.79 16.11 7.39
N ARG A 275 29.29 17.22 7.90
CA ARG A 275 28.74 17.92 9.05
C ARG A 275 27.94 19.12 8.55
N LEU A 276 26.64 19.12 8.84
CA LEU A 276 25.71 20.14 8.38
C LEU A 276 25.05 20.81 9.57
N GLU A 277 24.94 22.13 9.51
CA GLU A 277 24.07 22.89 10.40
C GLU A 277 22.76 23.18 9.65
N VAL A 278 21.67 22.53 10.08
CA VAL A 278 20.37 22.57 9.40
C VAL A 278 19.28 23.05 10.33
N THR A 279 18.35 23.84 9.81
CA THR A 279 17.18 24.31 10.58
C THR A 279 15.93 23.52 10.22
N PHE A 280 15.22 23.07 11.24
CA PHE A 280 13.93 22.40 11.15
C PHE A 280 12.83 23.25 11.80
N GLN A 281 11.59 23.00 11.35
CA GLN A 281 10.41 23.76 11.77
C GLN A 281 10.08 23.66 13.27
N ASP A 282 10.33 22.49 13.86
CA ASP A 282 10.04 22.19 15.25
C ASP A 282 10.85 20.96 15.70
N ARG A 283 10.79 20.65 17.00
CA ARG A 283 11.47 19.49 17.59
C ARG A 283 11.08 18.16 16.95
N ARG A 284 9.80 17.99 16.58
CA ARG A 284 9.27 16.75 16.03
C ARG A 284 9.72 16.52 14.60
N HIS A 285 9.86 17.59 13.82
CA HIS A 285 10.36 17.54 12.45
C HIS A 285 11.83 17.15 12.43
N ALA A 286 12.66 17.76 13.28
CA ALA A 286 14.05 17.36 13.44
C ALA A 286 14.17 15.87 13.78
N GLU A 287 13.39 15.36 14.76
CA GLU A 287 13.37 13.94 15.10
C GLU A 287 12.96 13.05 13.92
N TRP A 288 11.88 13.40 13.21
CA TRP A 288 11.41 12.64 12.07
C TRP A 288 12.44 12.61 10.93
N ALA A 289 12.99 13.76 10.56
CA ALA A 289 13.91 13.89 9.42
C ALA A 289 15.17 13.04 9.63
N LEU A 290 15.76 13.11 10.83
CA LEU A 290 16.94 12.31 11.15
C LEU A 290 16.60 10.83 11.29
N TRP A 291 15.43 10.48 11.86
CA TRP A 291 15.02 9.07 11.98
C TRP A 291 14.86 8.36 10.63
N GLN A 292 14.42 9.07 9.58
CA GLN A 292 14.32 8.49 8.22
C GLN A 292 15.66 8.09 7.62
N LEU A 293 16.73 8.77 8.01
CA LEU A 293 18.09 8.48 7.56
C LEU A 293 18.71 7.32 8.35
N ALA A 294 18.12 6.97 9.49
CA ALA A 294 18.54 5.89 10.38
C ALA A 294 20.05 5.98 10.68
N THR A 295 20.82 4.93 10.37
CA THR A 295 22.26 4.88 10.63
C THR A 295 23.09 5.77 9.69
N ASN A 296 22.48 6.39 8.68
CA ASN A 296 23.19 7.27 7.74
C ASN A 296 23.22 8.73 8.20
N ALA A 297 22.66 9.04 9.37
CA ALA A 297 22.74 10.36 9.99
C ALA A 297 22.82 10.27 11.51
N GLU A 298 23.60 11.16 12.12
CA GLU A 298 23.74 11.30 13.57
C GLU A 298 23.47 12.75 13.98
N ALA A 299 22.56 12.97 14.93
CA ALA A 299 22.39 14.27 15.57
C ALA A 299 23.60 14.56 16.48
N LEU A 300 24.33 15.65 16.28
CA LEU A 300 25.39 16.10 17.20
C LEU A 300 24.83 17.08 18.23
N GLU A 301 24.00 18.03 17.79
CA GLU A 301 23.29 18.97 18.65
C GLU A 301 21.89 19.23 18.09
N PRO A 302 20.87 19.53 18.92
CA PRO A 302 20.91 19.65 20.38
C PRO A 302 20.75 18.30 21.12
N GLN A 303 21.16 18.25 22.39
CA GLN A 303 21.17 17.01 23.20
C GLN A 303 19.79 16.33 23.34
N TRP A 304 18.70 17.10 23.36
CA TRP A 304 17.36 16.52 23.44
C TRP A 304 17.04 15.66 22.21
N LEU A 305 17.58 16.00 21.04
CA LEU A 305 17.34 15.27 19.80
C LEU A 305 18.09 13.94 19.80
N ARG A 306 19.36 13.96 20.25
CA ARG A 306 20.15 12.75 20.51
C ARG A 306 19.42 11.80 21.46
N THR A 307 18.89 12.35 22.55
CA THR A 307 18.16 11.58 23.56
C THR A 307 16.88 10.96 22.98
N ALA A 308 16.08 11.74 22.25
CA ALA A 308 14.85 11.26 21.62
C ALA A 308 15.11 10.14 20.58
N LEU A 309 16.11 10.31 19.71
CA LEU A 309 16.49 9.31 18.71
C LEU A 309 17.01 8.02 19.37
N ARG A 310 17.83 8.14 20.43
CA ARG A 310 18.32 7.01 21.22
C ARG A 310 17.18 6.23 21.86
N ASP A 311 16.28 6.92 22.56
CA ASP A 311 15.18 6.29 23.28
C ASP A 311 14.23 5.57 22.31
N ARG A 312 13.99 6.18 21.14
CA ARG A 312 13.22 5.57 20.04
C ARG A 312 13.93 4.34 19.45
N ALA A 313 15.25 4.39 19.28
CA ALA A 313 16.05 3.24 18.84
C ALA A 313 16.01 2.09 19.85
N ALA A 314 16.17 2.38 21.14
CA ALA A 314 16.06 1.39 22.20
C ALA A 314 14.66 0.74 22.21
N ALA A 315 13.59 1.54 22.16
CA ALA A 315 12.22 1.01 22.11
C ALA A 315 11.96 0.15 20.86
N THR A 316 12.57 0.51 19.72
CA THR A 316 12.49 -0.28 18.49
C THR A 316 13.26 -1.58 18.64
N ALA A 317 14.49 -1.54 19.15
CA ALA A 317 15.30 -2.71 19.42
C ALA A 317 14.54 -3.68 20.34
N THR A 318 14.02 -3.23 21.49
CA THR A 318 13.22 -4.04 22.42
C THR A 318 12.02 -4.73 21.75
N ARG A 319 11.34 -4.06 20.81
CA ARG A 319 10.20 -4.67 20.08
C ARG A 319 10.62 -5.79 19.15
N TYR A 320 11.80 -5.67 18.54
CA TYR A 320 12.34 -6.67 17.61
C TYR A 320 13.26 -7.69 18.32
N ASP A 321 13.59 -7.46 19.58
CA ASP A 321 14.35 -8.37 20.44
C ASP A 321 13.57 -9.64 20.82
N VAL A 322 12.25 -9.66 20.60
CA VAL A 322 11.35 -10.73 21.05
C VAL A 322 11.48 -12.05 20.25
N ARG A 323 12.46 -12.20 19.35
CA ARG A 323 12.62 -13.47 18.59
C ARG A 323 14.05 -14.00 18.43
N ARG A 324 15.00 -13.57 19.27
CA ARG A 324 16.38 -14.09 19.17
C ARG A 324 17.01 -14.67 20.43
N ASP A 325 16.22 -14.95 21.47
CA ASP A 325 16.70 -15.76 22.60
C ASP A 325 15.66 -16.81 23.04
N GLN A 326 15.73 -17.97 22.38
CA GLN A 326 15.62 -19.25 23.06
C GLN A 326 16.79 -20.14 22.62
N GLN A 327 18.02 -19.64 22.74
CA GLN A 327 19.10 -20.55 23.11
C GLN A 327 18.90 -20.81 24.60
N HIS A 328 18.20 -21.88 24.96
CA HIS A 328 18.21 -22.37 26.33
C HIS A 328 19.68 -22.68 26.66
N THR A 329 20.33 -21.84 27.46
CA THR A 329 21.63 -22.16 28.06
C THR A 329 21.38 -23.29 29.05
N VAL A 330 21.56 -24.53 28.59
CA VAL A 330 21.48 -25.72 29.43
C VAL A 330 22.61 -25.66 30.45
N THR A 331 22.30 -25.71 31.74
CA THR A 331 23.30 -25.69 32.81
C THR A 331 23.92 -27.07 33.04
N ASP A 332 25.13 -27.11 33.63
CA ASP A 332 25.80 -28.36 34.00
C ASP A 332 24.99 -29.23 34.98
N GLU A 333 24.06 -28.63 35.73
CA GLU A 333 23.11 -29.33 36.59
C GLU A 333 22.01 -30.00 35.77
N GLN A 334 21.41 -29.27 34.82
CA GLN A 334 20.42 -29.82 33.89
C GLN A 334 20.99 -30.97 33.04
N ILE A 335 22.26 -30.89 32.63
CA ILE A 335 22.96 -31.99 31.93
C ILE A 335 23.07 -33.23 32.83
N ARG A 336 23.43 -33.06 34.11
CA ARG A 336 23.55 -34.17 35.07
C ARG A 336 22.20 -34.80 35.41
N GLU A 337 21.16 -33.98 35.56
CA GLU A 337 19.79 -34.46 35.77
C GLU A 337 19.28 -35.27 34.57
N LEU A 338 19.48 -34.75 33.34
CA LEU A 338 19.10 -35.47 32.12
C LEU A 338 19.89 -36.78 31.99
N ALA A 339 21.21 -36.76 32.21
CA ALA A 339 22.05 -37.95 32.20
C ALA A 339 21.57 -39.04 33.18
N ALA A 340 21.06 -38.65 34.35
CA ALA A 340 20.54 -39.59 35.34
C ALA A 340 19.23 -40.29 34.90
N THR A 341 18.49 -39.72 33.94
CA THR A 341 17.27 -40.33 33.39
C THR A 341 17.54 -41.32 32.24
N ALA A 342 18.79 -41.43 31.79
CA ALA A 342 19.18 -42.25 30.66
C ALA A 342 18.82 -43.73 30.89
N LYS A 343 18.09 -44.31 29.94
CA LYS A 343 17.74 -45.74 29.94
C LYS A 343 18.50 -46.49 28.84
N PRO A 344 18.79 -47.79 29.03
CA PRO A 344 19.40 -48.60 27.99
C PRO A 344 18.43 -48.82 26.83
N TYR A 345 18.91 -48.61 25.61
CA TYR A 345 18.26 -48.92 24.35
C TYR A 345 19.26 -49.67 23.46
N SER A 346 18.77 -50.17 22.33
CA SER A 346 19.62 -50.76 21.30
C SER A 346 19.40 -50.06 19.97
N LEU A 347 20.48 -49.80 19.24
CA LEU A 347 20.44 -49.26 17.89
C LEU A 347 20.75 -50.38 16.90
N ALA A 348 19.78 -50.72 16.06
CA ALA A 348 19.97 -51.64 14.94
C ALA A 348 20.23 -50.85 13.67
N VAL A 349 21.40 -51.05 13.07
CA VAL A 349 21.78 -50.49 11.77
C VAL A 349 21.68 -51.59 10.72
N LEU A 350 20.80 -51.40 9.73
CA LEU A 350 20.51 -52.38 8.69
C LEU A 350 21.21 -51.95 7.40
N ARG A 351 22.14 -52.76 6.92
CA ARG A 351 22.87 -52.56 5.67
C ARG A 351 22.43 -53.56 4.61
N TRP A 352 22.43 -53.16 3.35
CA TRP A 352 22.14 -54.10 2.28
C TRP A 352 23.25 -55.14 2.15
N GLY A 353 22.86 -56.42 2.13
CA GLY A 353 23.73 -57.56 1.94
C GLY A 353 23.92 -57.94 0.46
N PRO A 354 24.83 -58.87 0.16
CA PRO A 354 25.15 -59.29 -1.21
C PRO A 354 23.97 -59.97 -1.92
N GLU A 355 23.04 -60.57 -1.18
CA GLU A 355 21.88 -61.31 -1.72
C GLU A 355 20.65 -60.43 -1.98
N ARG A 356 20.79 -59.10 -1.98
CA ARG A 356 19.68 -58.14 -2.12
C ARG A 356 18.77 -58.41 -3.33
N TYR A 357 19.34 -58.83 -4.45
CA TYR A 357 18.63 -59.00 -5.74
C TYR A 357 18.35 -60.47 -6.10
N ARG A 358 18.24 -61.36 -5.10
CA ARG A 358 17.90 -62.77 -5.33
C ARG A 358 16.48 -62.96 -5.89
N ASP A 359 16.25 -64.08 -6.57
CA ASP A 359 14.90 -64.47 -7.00
C ASP A 359 13.97 -64.63 -5.78
N GLY A 360 12.82 -63.94 -5.80
CA GLY A 360 11.87 -63.88 -4.68
C GLY A 360 12.20 -62.86 -3.59
N ALA A 361 13.16 -61.96 -3.82
CA ALA A 361 13.53 -60.88 -2.89
C ALA A 361 12.31 -60.04 -2.45
N GLU A 362 11.42 -59.69 -3.36
CA GLU A 362 10.25 -58.84 -3.08
C GLU A 362 9.31 -59.46 -2.03
N ALA A 363 9.10 -60.78 -2.07
CA ALA A 363 8.25 -61.47 -1.12
C ALA A 363 8.88 -61.49 0.29
N THR A 364 10.21 -61.69 0.35
CA THR A 364 10.98 -61.70 1.60
C THR A 364 11.06 -60.30 2.21
N GLU A 365 11.24 -59.27 1.38
CA GLU A 365 11.26 -57.87 1.81
C GLU A 365 9.90 -57.43 2.35
N LEU A 366 8.80 -57.86 1.73
CA LEU A 366 7.47 -57.59 2.24
C LEU A 366 7.22 -58.25 3.62
N GLU A 367 7.75 -59.44 3.85
CA GLU A 367 7.69 -60.12 5.14
C GLU A 367 8.52 -59.38 6.20
N HIS A 368 9.72 -58.94 5.84
CA HIS A 368 10.55 -58.06 6.68
C HIS A 368 9.81 -56.78 7.07
N GLN A 369 9.24 -56.05 6.09
CA GLN A 369 8.49 -54.82 6.36
C GLN A 369 7.32 -55.05 7.33
N ARG A 370 6.56 -56.14 7.15
CA ARG A 370 5.47 -56.52 8.07
C ARG A 370 5.99 -56.74 9.48
N ARG A 371 7.10 -57.48 9.62
CA ARG A 371 7.71 -57.77 10.93
C ARG A 371 8.21 -56.51 11.62
N MET A 372 8.88 -55.61 10.90
CA MET A 372 9.37 -54.34 11.45
C MET A 372 8.22 -53.43 11.92
N VAL A 373 7.12 -53.37 11.17
CA VAL A 373 5.93 -52.61 11.56
C VAL A 373 5.23 -53.24 12.77
N SER A 374 5.15 -54.56 12.87
CA SER A 374 4.62 -55.24 14.06
C SER A 374 5.46 -54.97 15.30
N LEU A 375 6.79 -55.11 15.21
CA LEU A 375 7.70 -54.80 16.32
C LEU A 375 7.59 -53.33 16.77
N ARG A 376 7.28 -52.41 15.86
CA ARG A 376 6.96 -51.03 16.19
C ARG A 376 5.62 -50.92 16.94
N ALA A 377 4.58 -51.59 16.48
CA ALA A 377 3.26 -51.58 17.13
C ALA A 377 3.32 -52.17 18.54
N ASP A 378 4.15 -53.19 18.76
CA ASP A 378 4.37 -53.84 20.06
C ASP A 378 5.27 -53.02 21.00
N GLY A 379 5.78 -51.87 20.55
CA GLY A 379 6.64 -51.00 21.35
C GLY A 379 8.08 -51.50 21.50
N VAL A 380 8.46 -52.60 20.84
CA VAL A 380 9.84 -53.13 20.80
C VAL A 380 10.75 -52.21 19.98
N ILE A 381 10.22 -51.59 18.92
CA ILE A 381 10.90 -50.55 18.14
C ILE A 381 10.24 -49.21 18.42
N ALA A 382 10.96 -48.29 19.05
CA ALA A 382 10.49 -46.94 19.33
C ALA A 382 10.55 -46.05 18.08
N VAL A 383 11.63 -46.15 17.31
CA VAL A 383 11.84 -45.38 16.08
C VAL A 383 12.26 -46.34 14.97
N LEU A 384 11.50 -46.37 13.89
CA LEU A 384 11.80 -47.12 12.68
C LEU A 384 12.03 -46.15 11.54
N CYS A 385 13.26 -46.09 11.03
CA CYS A 385 13.67 -45.16 9.99
C CYS A 385 14.18 -45.93 8.76
N PRO A 386 13.33 -46.20 7.75
CA PRO A 386 13.80 -46.70 6.46
C PRO A 386 14.64 -45.64 5.76
N ILE A 387 15.75 -46.03 5.15
CA ILE A 387 16.69 -45.10 4.52
C ILE A 387 16.71 -45.36 3.01
N ALA A 388 16.50 -44.31 2.22
CA ALA A 388 16.62 -44.35 0.78
C ALA A 388 18.11 -44.32 0.37
N SER A 389 18.84 -45.41 0.61
CA SER A 389 20.25 -45.56 0.26
C SER A 389 20.53 -46.91 -0.38
N ASP A 390 21.53 -46.93 -1.28
CA ASP A 390 22.02 -48.16 -1.89
C ASP A 390 22.89 -49.01 -0.95
N THR A 391 23.35 -48.42 0.15
CA THR A 391 24.23 -49.09 1.13
C THR A 391 23.52 -49.41 2.45
N LEU A 392 22.59 -48.56 2.88
CA LEU A 392 21.87 -48.70 4.14
C LEU A 392 20.38 -48.90 3.87
N ALA A 393 19.82 -49.96 4.45
CA ALA A 393 18.39 -50.29 4.34
C ALA A 393 17.56 -49.48 5.35
N GLY A 394 18.08 -49.27 6.56
CA GLY A 394 17.39 -48.51 7.58
C GLY A 394 18.07 -48.54 8.94
N VAL A 395 17.51 -47.79 9.87
CA VAL A 395 17.93 -47.75 11.28
C VAL A 395 16.70 -47.93 12.16
N ALA A 396 16.83 -48.74 13.21
CA ALA A 396 15.79 -48.93 14.22
C ALA A 396 16.35 -48.68 15.62
N VAL A 397 15.65 -47.87 16.41
CA VAL A 397 15.90 -47.70 17.85
C VAL A 397 14.95 -48.63 18.60
N MET A 398 15.52 -49.61 19.29
CA MET A 398 14.82 -50.66 20.00
C MET A 398 14.82 -50.42 21.50
N THR A 399 13.70 -50.69 22.16
CA THR A 399 13.47 -50.52 23.61
C THR A 399 13.96 -51.70 24.45
N VAL A 400 14.60 -52.68 23.80
CA VAL A 400 15.13 -53.90 24.41
C VAL A 400 16.66 -53.86 24.51
N PRO A 401 17.28 -54.65 25.40
CA PRO A 401 18.75 -54.77 25.50
C PRO A 401 19.39 -55.34 24.23
N ALA A 402 20.69 -55.09 24.04
CA ALA A 402 21.40 -55.41 22.80
C ALA A 402 21.40 -56.92 22.46
N GLU A 403 21.48 -57.79 23.47
CA GLU A 403 21.40 -59.25 23.28
C GLU A 403 20.03 -59.67 22.74
N GLN A 404 18.95 -59.16 23.34
CA GLN A 404 17.59 -59.44 22.89
C GLN A 404 17.29 -58.80 21.52
N ALA A 405 17.80 -57.59 21.27
CA ALA A 405 17.71 -56.93 19.98
C ALA A 405 18.39 -57.77 18.89
N LYS A 406 19.57 -58.33 19.19
CA LYS A 406 20.29 -59.21 18.29
C LYS A 406 19.48 -60.46 17.96
N ASP A 407 18.93 -61.15 18.96
CA ASP A 407 18.10 -62.35 18.72
C ASP A 407 16.87 -62.04 17.85
N ILE A 408 16.23 -60.89 18.09
CA ILE A 408 15.09 -60.43 17.30
C ILE A 408 15.51 -60.17 15.86
N MET A 409 16.61 -59.45 15.63
CA MET A 409 17.05 -59.10 14.27
C MET A 409 17.66 -60.29 13.52
N ASP A 410 18.36 -61.21 14.20
CA ASP A 410 18.91 -62.43 13.59
C ASP A 410 17.79 -63.38 13.11
N ALA A 411 16.60 -63.33 13.73
CA ALA A 411 15.41 -64.05 13.27
C ALA A 411 14.69 -63.40 12.08
N ASP A 412 15.17 -62.27 11.57
CA ASP A 412 14.53 -61.54 10.47
C ASP A 412 14.62 -62.28 9.13
N PRO A 413 13.53 -62.34 8.34
CA PRO A 413 13.55 -63.00 7.02
C PRO A 413 14.65 -62.46 6.09
N CYS A 414 14.85 -61.13 6.03
CA CYS A 414 15.87 -60.53 5.17
C CYS A 414 17.28 -60.74 5.73
N VAL A 415 17.45 -60.79 7.06
CA VAL A 415 18.74 -61.09 7.69
C VAL A 415 19.12 -62.55 7.47
N ARG A 416 18.21 -63.50 7.70
CA ARG A 416 18.43 -64.93 7.44
C ARG A 416 18.68 -65.23 5.97
N ALA A 417 18.04 -64.49 5.07
CA ALA A 417 18.22 -64.63 3.63
C ALA A 417 19.52 -63.98 3.10
N GLY A 418 20.30 -63.30 3.96
CA GLY A 418 21.53 -62.59 3.57
C GLY A 418 21.28 -61.30 2.79
N MET A 419 20.02 -60.87 2.68
CA MET A 419 19.63 -59.65 1.97
C MET A 419 19.94 -58.38 2.77
N ILE A 420 19.94 -58.49 4.10
CA ILE A 420 20.27 -57.41 5.02
C ILE A 420 21.30 -57.92 6.03
N VAL A 421 22.34 -57.13 6.29
CA VAL A 421 23.28 -57.34 7.39
C VAL A 421 22.90 -56.38 8.50
N CYS A 422 22.69 -56.89 9.70
CA CYS A 422 22.31 -56.09 10.86
C CYS A 422 23.47 -55.95 11.85
N GLU A 423 23.78 -54.70 12.23
CA GLU A 423 24.73 -54.35 13.28
C GLU A 423 23.96 -53.79 14.48
N ILE A 424 24.16 -54.36 15.67
CA ILE A 424 23.49 -53.92 16.91
C ILE A 424 24.50 -53.19 17.80
N TYR A 425 24.12 -51.99 18.26
CA TYR A 425 24.89 -51.20 19.20
C TYR A 425 24.09 -50.95 20.47
N GLN A 426 24.73 -51.10 21.63
CA GLN A 426 24.15 -50.67 22.90
C GLN A 426 24.20 -49.15 22.99
N CYS A 427 23.06 -48.51 23.27
CA CYS A 427 22.97 -47.06 23.44
C CYS A 427 22.18 -46.70 24.69
N HIS A 428 22.30 -45.43 25.10
CA HIS A 428 21.48 -44.85 26.14
C HIS A 428 20.66 -43.71 25.53
N GLY A 429 19.37 -43.67 25.85
CA GLY A 429 18.44 -42.67 25.35
C GLY A 429 17.69 -42.04 26.51
N PHE A 430 17.15 -40.84 26.27
CA PHE A 430 16.40 -40.10 27.28
C PHE A 430 14.89 -40.30 27.05
N PRO A 431 14.16 -40.89 28.02
CA PRO A 431 12.72 -41.09 27.87
C PRO A 431 11.98 -39.78 27.64
N GLY A 432 11.18 -39.71 26.57
CA GLY A 432 10.46 -38.50 26.16
C GLY A 432 11.00 -37.88 24.88
N ASP A 433 12.23 -38.18 24.48
CA ASP A 433 12.77 -37.81 23.18
C ASP A 433 12.04 -38.58 22.08
N ALA A 434 11.41 -37.85 21.17
CA ALA A 434 10.69 -38.39 20.03
C ALA A 434 10.89 -37.48 18.81
N ILE A 435 10.72 -38.05 17.62
CA ILE A 435 10.64 -37.25 16.39
C ILE A 435 9.33 -36.45 16.44
N PRO A 436 9.36 -35.11 16.26
CA PRO A 436 8.15 -34.28 16.28
C PRO A 436 7.17 -34.70 15.18
N ALA A 437 5.87 -34.56 15.46
CA ALA A 437 4.76 -34.98 14.60
C ALA A 437 4.61 -34.14 13.32
#